data_AF-F4SXE0-F1
#
_entry.id   AF-F4SXE0-F1
#
_cell.length_a   1.000
_cell.length_b   1.000
_cell.length_c   1.000
_cell.angle_alpha   90.00
_cell.angle_beta   90.00
_cell.angle_gamma   90.00
#
_symmetry.space_group_name_H-M   'P 1'
#
loop_
_entity.id
_entity.type
_entity.pdbx_description
1 polymer ?
#
loop_
_entity_poly.entity_id
_entity_poly.type
_entity_poly.pdbx_seq_one_letter_code
_entity_poly.pdbx_strand_id
1 'polypeptide(L)' 'MNGGSITTNGINSYGAYANGKKAYINLDYVVLETVADGSYAVAIRQGNIDIKKFYYNKWH' A
#
# COMPACT_ATOMS: atom_id res chain seq x y z
N MET A 1 6.10 -7.89 -3.12
CA MET A 1 4.97 -8.59 -3.73
C MET A 1 5.07 -8.44 -5.23
N ASN A 2 4.97 -9.53 -5.99
CA ASN A 2 4.97 -9.51 -7.46
C ASN A 2 3.71 -10.24 -7.94
N GLY A 3 2.70 -9.49 -8.38
CA GLY A 3 1.35 -10.02 -8.60
C GLY A 3 0.47 -9.99 -7.35
N GLY A 4 -0.85 -9.93 -7.55
CA GLY A 4 -1.89 -10.05 -6.52
C GLY A 4 -2.52 -8.72 -6.11
N SER A 5 -3.34 -8.73 -5.05
CA SER A 5 -4.03 -7.55 -4.53
C SER A 5 -3.76 -7.28 -3.05
N ILE A 6 -3.78 -6.01 -2.67
CA ILE A 6 -3.79 -5.52 -1.29
C ILE A 6 -5.04 -4.66 -1.13
N THR A 7 -5.94 -5.08 -0.25
CA THR A 7 -7.19 -4.36 0.05
C THR A 7 -7.16 -3.86 1.49
N THR A 8 -7.35 -2.56 1.68
CA THR A 8 -7.25 -1.86 2.96
C THR A 8 -8.62 -1.39 3.43
N ASN A 9 -9.25 -2.19 4.30
CA ASN A 9 -10.65 -2.01 4.72
C ASN A 9 -10.82 -1.38 6.11
N GLY A 10 -9.73 -1.13 6.84
CA GLY A 10 -9.82 -0.52 8.17
C GLY A 10 -9.88 1.01 8.08
N ILE A 11 -10.64 1.64 8.98
CA ILE A 11 -10.62 3.09 9.17
C ILE A 11 -9.21 3.49 9.65
N ASN A 12 -8.63 4.55 9.08
CA ASN A 12 -7.28 5.04 9.43
C ASN A 12 -6.18 3.97 9.30
N SER A 13 -6.33 3.02 8.38
CA SER A 13 -5.43 1.87 8.23
C SER A 13 -4.56 1.95 6.98
N TYR A 14 -3.53 1.10 6.93
CA TYR A 14 -2.51 1.10 5.87
C TYR A 14 -2.36 -0.31 5.29
N GLY A 15 -2.45 -0.44 3.96
CA GLY A 15 -2.25 -1.72 3.27
C GLY A 15 -0.78 -2.18 3.33
N ALA A 16 0.13 -1.30 2.93
CA ALA A 16 1.57 -1.49 3.13
C ALA A 16 2.19 -0.28 3.83
N TYR A 17 3.06 -0.53 4.82
CA TYR A 17 3.64 0.54 5.64
C TYR A 17 5.13 0.33 5.88
N ALA A 18 5.95 1.18 5.27
CA ALA A 18 7.40 1.18 5.50
C ALA A 18 7.74 2.06 6.71
N ASN A 19 8.18 1.41 7.81
CA ASN A 19 8.58 2.07 9.04
C ASN A 19 9.89 1.50 9.61
N GLY A 20 10.97 2.25 9.45
CA GLY A 20 12.35 1.93 9.82
C GLY A 20 13.33 2.40 8.74
N LYS A 21 14.48 2.97 9.12
CA LYS A 21 15.48 3.52 8.18
C LYS A 21 15.98 2.53 7.10
N LYS A 22 15.85 1.23 7.34
CA LYS A 22 16.22 0.15 6.40
C LYS A 22 15.02 -0.66 5.92
N ALA A 23 13.79 -0.24 6.24
CA ALA A 23 12.58 -0.87 5.74
C ALA A 23 12.48 -0.60 4.24
N TYR A 24 12.28 -1.66 3.48
CA TYR A 24 12.12 -1.59 2.03
C TYR A 24 10.96 -2.49 1.62
N ILE A 25 10.01 -1.93 0.88
CA ILE A 25 8.89 -2.67 0.31
C ILE A 25 9.00 -2.57 -1.21
N ASN A 26 8.98 -3.71 -1.90
CA ASN A 26 8.92 -3.76 -3.36
C ASN A 26 7.56 -4.32 -3.80
N LEU A 27 6.83 -3.54 -4.59
CA LEU A 27 5.52 -3.89 -5.14
C LEU A 27 5.60 -3.85 -6.68
N ASP A 28 5.38 -5.00 -7.30
CA ASP A 28 5.32 -5.13 -8.75
C ASP A 28 4.05 -5.87 -9.15
N TYR A 29 3.44 -5.42 -10.25
CA TYR A 29 2.19 -5.95 -10.78
C TYR A 29 1.08 -6.16 -9.72
N VAL A 30 0.88 -5.19 -8.83
CA VAL A 30 -0.10 -5.30 -7.72
C VAL A 30 -1.36 -4.46 -7.95
N VAL A 31 -2.50 -4.94 -7.46
CA VAL A 31 -3.72 -4.14 -7.33
C VAL A 31 -3.79 -3.61 -5.90
N LEU A 32 -4.03 -2.31 -5.73
CA LEU A 32 -4.15 -1.64 -4.44
C LEU A 32 -5.56 -1.08 -4.30
N GLU A 33 -6.23 -1.40 -3.21
CA GLU A 33 -7.62 -1.00 -2.98
C GLU A 33 -7.79 -0.40 -1.58
N THR A 34 -8.50 0.73 -1.51
CA THR A 34 -8.88 1.41 -0.27
C THR A 34 -10.40 1.57 -0.22
N VAL A 35 -10.99 1.22 0.92
CA VAL A 35 -12.46 1.15 1.07
C VAL A 35 -12.97 2.06 2.18
N ALA A 36 -12.27 2.13 3.31
CA ALA A 36 -12.75 2.87 4.48
C ALA A 36 -12.17 4.28 4.57
N ASP A 37 -12.83 5.16 5.32
CA ASP A 37 -12.34 6.51 5.58
C ASP A 37 -10.96 6.51 6.23
N GLY A 38 -10.08 7.34 5.69
CA GLY A 38 -8.69 7.39 6.14
C GLY A 38 -7.91 6.11 5.87
N SER A 39 -8.39 5.19 5.03
CA SER A 39 -7.56 4.06 4.57
C SER A 39 -6.56 4.51 3.51
N TYR A 40 -5.35 3.96 3.58
CA TYR A 40 -4.24 4.26 2.69
C TYR A 40 -3.69 2.97 2.09
N ALA A 41 -3.52 2.94 0.77
CA ALA A 41 -2.93 1.78 0.11
C ALA A 41 -1.47 1.55 0.54
N VAL A 42 -0.70 2.65 0.58
CA VAL A 42 0.70 2.65 0.98
C VAL A 42 1.01 3.87 1.85
N ALA A 43 1.89 3.70 2.83
CA ALA A 43 2.43 4.80 3.62
C ALA A 43 3.89 4.59 3.98
N ILE A 44 4.59 5.69 4.21
CA ILE A 44 6.02 5.72 4.55
C ILE A 44 6.19 6.64 5.75
N ARG A 45 6.83 6.15 6.81
CA ARG A 45 7.25 6.98 7.94
C ARG A 45 8.76 7.15 7.96
N GLN A 46 9.48 6.04 7.85
CA GLN A 46 10.92 5.98 7.66
C GLN A 46 11.20 4.73 6.84
N GLY A 47 11.94 4.82 5.74
CA GLY A 47 12.16 3.70 4.82
C GLY A 47 11.69 4.01 3.41
N ASN A 48 11.67 2.98 2.57
CA ASN A 48 11.57 3.13 1.13
C ASN A 48 10.51 2.18 0.58
N ILE A 49 9.76 2.63 -0.44
CA ILE A 49 8.84 1.78 -1.19
C ILE A 49 9.14 1.96 -2.68
N ASP A 50 9.35 0.87 -3.39
CA ASP A 50 9.39 0.83 -4.85
C ASP A 50 8.08 0.22 -5.36
N ILE A 51 7.39 0.95 -6.24
CA ILE A 51 6.12 0.53 -6.85
C ILE A 51 6.28 0.64 -8.36
N LYS A 52 6.21 -0.50 -9.05
CA LYS A 52 6.49 -0.58 -10.49
C LYS A 52 5.20 -0.57 -11.30
N LYS A 53 4.58 -1.74 -11.49
CA LYS A 53 3.27 -1.86 -12.15
C LYS A 53 2.19 -1.96 -11.08
N PHE A 54 1.21 -1.05 -11.10
CA PHE A 54 0.08 -1.13 -10.18
C PHE A 54 -1.22 -0.64 -10.79
N TYR A 55 -2.32 -1.11 -10.23
CA TYR A 55 -3.65 -0.56 -10.41
C TYR A 55 -4.16 -0.08 -9.05
N TYR A 56 -4.77 1.11 -8.99
CA TYR A 56 -5.28 1.66 -7.73
C TYR A 56 -6.77 1.97 -7.85
N ASN A 57 -7.56 1.41 -6.94
CA ASN A 57 -9.00 1.66 -6.82
C ASN A 57 -9.29 2.28 -5.45
N LYS A 58 -10.11 3.33 -5.44
CA LYS A 58 -10.64 3.95 -4.24
C LYS A 58 -12.16 3.98 -4.32
N TRP A 59 -12.82 3.41 -3.32
CA TRP A 59 -14.26 3.48 -3.19
C TRP A 59 -14.66 4.66 -2.31
N HIS A 60 -15.76 5.33 -2.67
CA HIS A 60 -16.34 6.49 -1.99
C HIS A 60 -17.67 6.11 -1.35
#